data_AF-A0A150JKQ2-F1
#
_entry.id   AF-A0A150JKQ2-F1
#
_cell.length_a   1.000
_cell.length_b   1.000
_cell.length_c   1.000
_cell.angle_alpha   90.00
_cell.angle_beta   90.00
_cell.angle_gamma   90.00
#
_symmetry.space_group_name_H-M   'P 1'
#
loop_
_entity.id
_entity.type
_entity.pdbx_description
1 polymer ?
#
loop_
_entity_poly.entity_id
_entity_poly.type
_entity_poly.pdbx_seq_one_letter_code
_entity_poly.pdbx_strand_id
1 'polypeptide(L)'
;MSDALDQNIATPQQSEQNYRSAPGISQSELKNLQYDPNKFFNKDWDKSRKEHFVLGSLVDCLLTTPDKFEDLFFFIEEEKIPTQKLMKMAEIFIEQGMDITLENLEVVRTHAGYNPTWGIAAVEKWFNSSAREYVELSLLNPDKTLATFKQKEIAEKIVESFKTNEFTKLHFEERENILRFYQVEIYYNALVKNPITNRTEEVACKGMLDMVEVDILNKTILPIDIKTTGKPTRLFGESQKKYRYDIQAASYTYGLQKLIAGEAESTLKLDLKEYTILPFLFLVETTIEENIGTPLPYKMSEADMLCGYYGTNSFPKNVPAIYSNGVMLQIPASPGWFTLLEQYLWHRETEVFNYTPKEWYQLKQHGAIISSIWN
;
A
#
# COMPACT_ATOMS: atom_id res chain seq x y z
N MET A 1 38.33 17.03 20.88
CA MET A 1 36.87 17.31 20.92
C MET A 1 36.27 16.75 19.63
N SER A 2 36.25 15.42 19.51
CA SER A 2 35.84 14.70 18.30
C SER A 2 34.91 13.56 18.69
N ASP A 3 33.88 13.86 19.47
CA ASP A 3 32.83 12.91 19.85
C ASP A 3 31.58 13.71 20.19
N ALA A 4 30.80 14.07 19.15
CA ALA A 4 29.40 14.46 19.26
C ALA A 4 28.86 14.72 17.85
N LEU A 5 28.50 13.64 17.13
CA LEU A 5 27.42 13.60 16.12
C LEU A 5 27.38 12.22 15.43
N ASP A 6 27.46 11.12 16.19
CA ASP A 6 26.82 9.88 15.76
C ASP A 6 25.34 9.98 16.18
N GLN A 7 24.56 10.71 15.38
CA GLN A 7 23.13 10.42 15.35
C GLN A 7 23.01 9.07 14.65
N ASN A 8 22.47 8.07 15.36
CA ASN A 8 22.02 6.82 14.75
C ASN A 8 21.03 7.14 13.63
N ILE A 9 21.51 7.32 12.41
CA ILE A 9 20.68 7.44 11.22
C ILE A 9 20.14 6.04 10.97
N ALA A 10 18.86 5.84 11.23
CA ALA A 10 18.18 4.57 10.96
C ALA A 10 18.40 4.19 9.49
N THR A 11 18.71 2.92 9.24
CA THR A 11 18.85 2.43 7.86
C THR A 11 17.54 2.63 7.07
N PRO A 12 17.62 2.67 5.74
CA PRO A 12 16.48 2.53 4.83
C PRO A 12 15.33 1.64 5.30
N GLN A 13 15.59 0.35 5.51
CA GLN A 13 14.59 -0.57 6.05
C GLN A 13 14.16 -0.21 7.48
N GLN A 14 15.06 0.24 8.35
CA GLN A 14 14.68 0.64 9.71
C GLN A 14 13.73 1.83 9.67
N SER A 15 13.89 2.79 8.76
CA SER A 15 12.94 3.90 8.59
C SER A 15 11.55 3.39 8.16
N GLU A 16 11.49 2.48 7.19
CA GLU A 16 10.21 1.90 6.75
C GLU A 16 9.58 1.02 7.84
N GLN A 17 10.38 0.24 8.56
CA GLN A 17 9.94 -0.59 9.67
C GLN A 17 9.47 0.26 10.86
N ASN A 18 10.14 1.39 11.12
CA ASN A 18 9.70 2.37 12.11
C ASN A 18 8.34 2.95 11.72
N TYR A 19 8.15 3.38 10.47
CA TYR A 19 6.84 3.83 9.98
C TYR A 19 5.76 2.74 10.09
N ARG A 20 6.06 1.50 9.68
CA ARG A 20 5.13 0.37 9.75
C ARG A 20 4.74 0.03 11.18
N SER A 21 5.67 0.13 12.13
CA SER A 21 5.44 -0.12 13.56
C SER A 21 4.87 1.07 14.34
N ALA A 22 4.97 2.29 13.80
CA ALA A 22 4.44 3.49 14.43
C ALA A 22 2.93 3.38 14.69
N PRO A 23 2.40 3.99 15.77
CA PRO A 23 0.98 3.96 16.08
C PRO A 23 0.14 4.69 15.02
N GLY A 24 -1.12 4.28 14.91
CA GLY A 24 -2.09 4.85 13.98
C GLY A 24 -2.35 3.96 12.77
N ILE A 25 -3.51 4.18 12.15
CA ILE A 25 -4.03 3.35 11.07
C ILE A 25 -3.73 4.01 9.73
N SER A 26 -3.17 3.23 8.79
CA SER A 26 -2.97 3.68 7.42
C SER A 26 -4.21 3.46 6.54
N GLN A 27 -4.31 4.22 5.45
CA GLN A 27 -5.40 4.04 4.48
C GLN A 27 -5.42 2.63 3.87
N SER A 28 -4.27 2.00 3.67
CA SER A 28 -4.15 0.66 3.11
C SER A 28 -4.70 -0.40 4.08
N GLU A 29 -4.35 -0.29 5.37
CA GLU A 29 -4.93 -1.13 6.42
C GLU A 29 -6.45 -0.92 6.47
N LEU A 30 -6.91 0.32 6.54
CA LEU A 30 -8.32 0.66 6.69
C LEU A 30 -9.19 0.13 5.54
N LYS A 31 -8.67 0.06 4.31
CA LYS A 31 -9.38 -0.54 3.17
C LYS A 31 -9.66 -2.03 3.35
N ASN A 32 -8.94 -2.75 4.21
CA ASN A 32 -9.25 -4.16 4.48
C ASN A 32 -10.65 -4.35 5.09
N LEU A 33 -11.15 -3.37 5.85
CA LEU A 33 -12.52 -3.38 6.39
C LEU A 33 -13.60 -3.42 5.30
N GLN A 34 -13.31 -2.93 4.08
CA GLN A 34 -14.27 -3.00 2.97
C GLN A 34 -14.49 -4.41 2.46
N TYR A 35 -13.45 -5.24 2.56
CA TYR A 35 -13.47 -6.58 2.00
C TYR A 35 -13.95 -7.59 3.04
N ASP A 36 -13.36 -7.53 4.24
CA ASP A 36 -13.67 -8.44 5.34
C ASP A 36 -13.03 -7.89 6.62
N PRO A 37 -13.81 -7.57 7.66
CA PRO A 37 -13.27 -7.12 8.94
C PRO A 37 -12.22 -8.04 9.54
N ASN A 38 -12.35 -9.36 9.35
CA ASN A 38 -11.34 -10.30 9.81
C ASN A 38 -9.98 -10.04 9.15
N LYS A 39 -9.91 -9.52 7.92
CA LYS A 39 -8.63 -9.15 7.27
C LYS A 39 -7.97 -7.93 7.89
N PHE A 40 -8.73 -7.09 8.59
CA PHE A 40 -8.18 -5.95 9.32
C PHE A 40 -7.64 -6.39 10.69
N PHE A 41 -8.41 -7.21 11.42
CA PHE A 41 -8.08 -7.60 12.79
C PHE A 41 -7.22 -8.87 12.89
N ASN A 42 -7.21 -9.72 11.86
CA ASN A 42 -6.37 -10.91 11.78
C ASN A 42 -5.18 -10.68 10.84
N LYS A 43 -3.98 -10.61 11.42
CA LYS A 43 -2.72 -10.24 10.74
C LYS A 43 -2.16 -11.35 9.82
N ASP A 44 -2.69 -12.56 9.86
CA ASP A 44 -2.15 -13.70 9.11
C ASP A 44 -2.60 -13.76 7.63
N TRP A 45 -3.49 -12.87 7.19
CA TRP A 45 -4.12 -12.94 5.86
C TRP A 45 -3.22 -12.46 4.69
N ASP A 46 -2.24 -11.59 4.91
CA ASP A 46 -1.60 -10.81 3.84
C ASP A 46 -0.26 -11.38 3.30
N LYS A 47 -0.12 -12.71 3.20
CA LYS A 47 1.11 -13.32 2.64
C LYS A 47 1.10 -13.48 1.11
N SER A 48 -0.07 -13.54 0.46
CA SER A 48 -0.16 -13.94 -0.97
C SER A 48 -0.11 -12.79 -1.99
N ARG A 49 -0.01 -11.53 -1.56
CA ARG A 49 -0.06 -10.37 -2.46
C ARG A 49 1.27 -10.02 -3.14
N LYS A 50 2.40 -10.57 -2.68
CA LYS A 50 3.74 -10.01 -2.92
C LYS A 50 4.21 -10.01 -4.38
N GLU A 51 3.92 -11.04 -5.18
CA GLU A 51 4.54 -11.19 -6.51
C GLU A 51 4.16 -10.08 -7.51
N HIS A 52 2.91 -9.60 -7.50
CA HIS A 52 2.45 -8.58 -8.44
C HIS A 52 2.89 -7.16 -8.09
N PHE A 53 3.40 -6.94 -6.88
CA PHE A 53 3.82 -5.60 -6.42
C PHE A 53 5.33 -5.36 -6.55
N VAL A 54 6.16 -6.40 -6.75
CA VAL A 54 7.63 -6.26 -6.82
C VAL A 54 8.06 -5.23 -7.87
N LEU A 55 7.50 -5.31 -9.09
CA LEU A 55 7.85 -4.37 -10.16
C LEU A 55 7.49 -2.92 -9.81
N GLY A 56 6.33 -2.70 -9.18
CA GLY A 56 5.94 -1.39 -8.68
C GLY A 56 6.91 -0.89 -7.61
N SER A 57 7.27 -1.73 -6.65
CA SER A 57 8.23 -1.40 -5.59
C SER A 57 9.63 -1.07 -6.13
N LEU A 58 10.08 -1.75 -7.20
CA LEU A 58 11.34 -1.39 -7.87
C LEU A 58 11.26 0.01 -8.48
N VAL A 59 10.18 0.32 -9.21
CA VAL A 59 9.97 1.64 -9.81
C VAL A 59 9.90 2.73 -8.74
N ASP A 60 9.12 2.50 -7.68
CA ASP A 60 8.96 3.44 -6.57
C ASP A 60 10.31 3.70 -5.89
N CYS A 61 11.10 2.66 -5.61
CA CYS A 61 12.43 2.79 -5.02
C CYS A 61 13.38 3.58 -5.94
N LEU A 62 13.48 3.23 -7.23
CA LEU A 62 14.35 3.90 -8.18
C LEU A 62 14.01 5.39 -8.40
N LEU A 63 12.74 5.78 -8.21
CA LEU A 63 12.30 7.17 -8.33
C LEU A 63 12.44 7.96 -7.03
N THR A 64 12.18 7.34 -5.88
CA THR A 64 12.00 8.07 -4.61
C THR A 64 13.14 7.88 -3.63
N THR A 65 13.80 6.72 -3.66
CA THR A 65 14.84 6.31 -2.70
C THR A 65 15.91 5.41 -3.34
N PRO A 66 16.56 5.86 -4.44
CA PRO A 66 17.50 5.03 -5.19
C PRO A 66 18.74 4.62 -4.37
N ASP A 67 19.09 5.39 -3.35
CA ASP A 67 20.14 5.08 -2.37
C ASP A 67 19.84 3.81 -1.55
N LYS A 68 18.57 3.46 -1.41
CA LYS A 68 18.09 2.29 -0.65
C LYS A 68 18.01 1.01 -1.49
N PHE A 69 18.26 1.09 -2.80
CA PHE A 69 17.97 0.02 -3.75
C PHE A 69 18.69 -1.30 -3.43
N GLU A 70 20.00 -1.22 -3.18
CA GLU A 70 20.82 -2.41 -2.88
C GLU A 70 20.52 -3.01 -1.50
N ASP A 71 19.95 -2.22 -0.57
CA ASP A 71 19.52 -2.71 0.74
C ASP A 71 18.16 -3.42 0.67
N LEU A 72 17.28 -2.97 -0.24
CA LEU A 72 15.90 -3.45 -0.35
C LEU A 72 15.73 -4.68 -1.24
N PHE A 73 16.58 -4.86 -2.25
CA PHE A 73 16.38 -5.88 -3.28
C PHE A 73 17.59 -6.80 -3.48
N PHE A 74 17.31 -8.03 -3.89
CA PHE A 74 18.29 -8.93 -4.48
C PHE A 74 17.73 -9.57 -5.75
N PHE A 75 18.61 -9.96 -6.66
CA PHE A 75 18.24 -10.33 -8.02
C PHE A 75 18.60 -11.78 -8.36
N ILE A 76 17.73 -12.42 -9.13
CA ILE A 76 17.96 -13.74 -9.70
C ILE A 76 17.53 -13.78 -11.18
N GLU A 77 18.08 -14.71 -11.94
CA GLU A 77 17.59 -15.00 -13.29
C GLU A 77 16.21 -15.69 -13.24
N GLU A 78 15.30 -15.30 -14.15
CA GLU A 78 13.91 -15.83 -14.19
C GLU A 78 13.90 -17.37 -14.32
N GLU A 79 14.85 -17.93 -15.06
CA GLU A 79 15.03 -19.37 -15.28
C GLU A 79 15.44 -20.14 -14.01
N LYS A 80 15.96 -19.43 -13.00
CA LYS A 80 16.39 -20.00 -11.71
C LYS A 80 15.30 -19.93 -10.65
N ILE A 81 14.16 -19.29 -10.94
CA ILE A 81 12.99 -19.33 -10.08
C ILE A 81 12.37 -20.74 -10.17
N PRO A 82 12.14 -21.43 -9.03
CA PRO A 82 11.57 -22.76 -9.03
C PRO A 82 10.19 -22.82 -9.69
N THR A 83 9.89 -23.92 -10.39
CA THR A 83 8.50 -24.21 -10.80
C THR A 83 7.59 -24.40 -9.58
N GLN A 84 6.27 -24.22 -9.72
CA GLN A 84 5.31 -24.39 -8.60
C GLN A 84 5.51 -25.67 -7.78
N LYS A 85 5.89 -26.78 -8.42
CA LYS A 85 6.13 -28.07 -7.72
C LYS A 85 7.36 -28.03 -6.80
N LEU A 86 8.41 -27.31 -7.19
CA LEU A 86 9.62 -27.12 -6.38
C LEU A 86 9.51 -25.93 -5.44
N MET A 87 8.69 -24.95 -5.78
CA MET A 87 8.52 -23.74 -4.98
C MET A 87 8.15 -24.09 -3.54
N LYS A 88 7.20 -25.02 -3.35
CA LYS A 88 6.81 -25.49 -2.02
C LYS A 88 7.97 -26.10 -1.23
N MET A 89 8.88 -26.82 -1.88
CA MET A 89 10.08 -27.33 -1.21
C MET A 89 11.03 -26.19 -0.85
N ALA A 90 11.26 -25.26 -1.78
CA ALA A 90 12.12 -24.11 -1.58
C ALA A 90 11.63 -23.19 -0.45
N GLU A 91 10.33 -22.91 -0.40
CA GLU A 91 9.68 -22.12 0.66
C GLU A 91 9.90 -22.75 2.03
N ILE A 92 9.78 -24.08 2.18
CA ILE A 92 10.03 -24.76 3.46
C ILE A 92 11.49 -24.57 3.91
N PHE A 93 12.46 -24.69 3.00
CA PHE A 93 13.87 -24.43 3.34
C PHE A 93 14.07 -23.00 3.84
N ILE A 94 13.48 -22.02 3.16
CA ILE A 94 13.63 -20.60 3.48
C ILE A 94 12.94 -20.25 4.80
N GLU A 95 11.68 -20.67 4.97
CA GLU A 95 10.89 -20.40 6.18
C GLU A 95 11.51 -21.02 7.43
N GLN A 96 12.13 -22.19 7.30
CA GLN A 96 12.76 -22.90 8.42
C GLN A 96 14.26 -22.59 8.58
N GLY A 97 14.85 -21.79 7.68
CA GLY A 97 16.28 -21.48 7.71
C GLY A 97 17.16 -22.73 7.61
N MET A 98 16.73 -23.73 6.84
CA MET A 98 17.42 -25.03 6.77
C MET A 98 18.56 -25.02 5.75
N ASP A 99 19.70 -25.59 6.14
CA ASP A 99 20.79 -25.88 5.20
C ASP A 99 20.36 -26.94 4.16
N ILE A 100 20.84 -26.79 2.93
CA ILE A 100 20.55 -27.73 1.83
C ILE A 100 21.46 -28.96 1.95
N THR A 101 20.98 -29.98 2.67
CA THR A 101 21.63 -31.30 2.80
C THR A 101 20.73 -32.40 2.23
N LEU A 102 21.30 -33.57 1.95
CA LEU A 102 20.54 -34.75 1.51
C LEU A 102 19.47 -35.18 2.52
N GLU A 103 19.78 -35.08 3.82
CA GLU A 103 18.85 -35.40 4.91
C GLU A 103 17.69 -34.40 4.94
N ASN A 104 17.99 -33.10 4.91
CA ASN A 104 16.97 -32.06 4.90
C ASN A 104 16.12 -32.09 3.64
N LEU A 105 16.71 -32.40 2.47
CA LEU A 105 15.97 -32.63 1.23
C LEU A 105 14.92 -33.73 1.36
N GLU A 106 15.23 -34.83 2.04
CA GLU A 106 14.29 -35.93 2.26
C GLU A 106 13.15 -35.52 3.22
N VAL A 107 13.48 -34.78 4.27
CA VAL A 107 12.50 -34.21 5.23
C VAL A 107 11.56 -33.24 4.51
N VAL A 108 12.11 -32.27 3.79
CA VAL A 108 11.36 -31.23 3.07
C VAL A 108 10.52 -31.84 1.96
N ARG A 109 11.06 -32.81 1.20
CA ARG A 109 10.33 -33.55 0.17
C ARG A 109 9.07 -34.18 0.75
N THR A 110 9.20 -34.85 1.89
CA THR A 110 8.10 -35.51 2.58
C THR A 110 7.05 -34.49 3.05
N HIS A 111 7.48 -33.40 3.69
CA HIS A 111 6.58 -32.33 4.16
C HIS A 111 5.87 -31.59 3.02
N ALA A 112 6.56 -31.36 1.91
CA ALA A 112 5.97 -30.74 0.72
C ALA A 112 4.88 -31.63 0.08
N GLY A 113 4.83 -32.93 0.42
CA GLY A 113 4.02 -33.92 -0.28
C GLY A 113 4.53 -34.16 -1.70
N TYR A 114 5.79 -33.84 -1.97
CA TYR A 114 6.43 -34.07 -3.25
C TYR A 114 6.79 -35.55 -3.32
N ASN A 115 5.94 -36.34 -3.97
CA ASN A 115 6.08 -37.79 -4.06
C ASN A 115 6.43 -38.20 -5.49
N PRO A 116 7.68 -37.97 -5.95
CA PRO A 116 8.09 -38.42 -7.26
C PRO A 116 8.20 -39.95 -7.22
N THR A 117 7.91 -40.61 -8.34
CA THR A 117 8.26 -42.01 -8.62
C THR A 117 9.77 -42.29 -8.57
N TRP A 118 10.59 -41.30 -8.22
CA TRP A 118 12.05 -41.26 -8.33
C TRP A 118 12.71 -41.22 -6.95
N GLY A 119 13.90 -41.83 -6.83
CA GLY A 119 14.70 -41.83 -5.59
C GLY A 119 15.31 -40.46 -5.25
N ILE A 120 15.76 -40.31 -3.99
CA ILE A 120 16.29 -39.04 -3.44
C ILE A 120 17.43 -38.42 -4.26
N ALA A 121 18.30 -39.23 -4.88
CA ALA A 121 19.39 -38.74 -5.73
C ALA A 121 18.88 -38.00 -7.01
N ALA A 122 17.74 -38.43 -7.56
CA ALA A 122 17.13 -37.73 -8.71
C ALA A 122 16.50 -36.40 -8.27
N VAL A 123 15.92 -36.38 -7.07
CA VAL A 123 15.36 -35.17 -6.45
C VAL A 123 16.47 -34.16 -6.18
N GLU A 124 17.58 -34.59 -5.59
CA GLU A 124 18.76 -33.75 -5.35
C GLU A 124 19.29 -33.15 -6.65
N LYS A 125 19.46 -33.97 -7.70
CA LYS A 125 19.91 -33.48 -9.01
C LYS A 125 18.99 -32.40 -9.56
N TRP A 126 17.68 -32.60 -9.49
CA TRP A 126 16.70 -31.65 -10.02
C TRP A 126 16.61 -30.37 -9.18
N PHE A 127 16.68 -30.51 -7.86
CA PHE A 127 16.71 -29.38 -6.94
C PHE A 127 17.96 -28.53 -7.17
N ASN A 128 19.13 -29.17 -7.31
CA ASN A 128 20.39 -28.49 -7.63
C ASN A 128 20.33 -27.73 -8.96
N SER A 129 19.62 -28.26 -9.96
CA SER A 129 19.50 -27.58 -11.26
C SER A 129 18.45 -26.47 -11.31
N SER A 130 17.47 -26.45 -10.41
CA SER A 130 16.24 -25.66 -10.62
C SER A 130 15.71 -24.91 -9.39
N ALA A 131 16.29 -25.11 -8.20
CA ALA A 131 15.81 -24.45 -6.97
C ALA A 131 16.92 -24.07 -5.98
N ARG A 132 18.08 -24.73 -6.03
CA ARG A 132 19.17 -24.50 -5.07
C ARG A 132 19.60 -23.04 -5.00
N GLU A 133 19.89 -22.42 -6.14
CA GLU A 133 20.33 -21.02 -6.19
C GLU A 133 19.30 -20.07 -5.59
N TYR A 134 18.01 -20.26 -5.89
CA TYR A 134 16.91 -19.50 -5.29
C TYR A 134 16.89 -19.63 -3.77
N VAL A 135 17.04 -20.84 -3.23
CA VAL A 135 17.06 -21.07 -1.78
C VAL A 135 18.30 -20.47 -1.13
N GLU A 136 19.49 -20.72 -1.68
CA GLU A 136 20.75 -20.18 -1.13
C GLU A 136 20.75 -18.65 -1.11
N LEU A 137 20.32 -18.00 -2.21
CA LEU A 137 20.23 -16.54 -2.26
C LEU A 137 19.17 -15.99 -1.29
N SER A 138 18.03 -16.65 -1.16
CA SER A 138 16.97 -16.22 -0.24
C SER A 138 17.40 -16.37 1.23
N LEU A 139 18.11 -17.44 1.57
CA LEU A 139 18.69 -17.63 2.91
C LEU A 139 19.79 -16.61 3.23
N LEU A 140 20.56 -16.18 2.24
CA LEU A 140 21.57 -15.12 2.39
C LEU A 140 20.96 -13.72 2.48
N ASN A 141 19.72 -13.54 2.00
CA ASN A 141 19.05 -12.24 1.94
C ASN A 141 17.64 -12.30 2.56
N PRO A 142 17.50 -12.73 3.84
CA PRO A 142 16.19 -12.97 4.46
C PRO A 142 15.32 -11.71 4.56
N ASP A 143 15.96 -10.53 4.59
CA ASP A 143 15.29 -9.24 4.79
C ASP A 143 15.14 -8.42 3.48
N LYS A 144 15.55 -8.97 2.33
CA LYS A 144 15.45 -8.31 1.03
C LYS A 144 14.31 -8.89 0.21
N THR A 145 13.74 -8.06 -0.66
CA THR A 145 12.74 -8.51 -1.63
C THR A 145 13.44 -9.13 -2.83
N LEU A 146 13.07 -10.36 -3.17
CA LEU A 146 13.51 -11.00 -4.41
C LEU A 146 12.88 -10.32 -5.62
N ALA A 147 13.70 -9.99 -6.61
CA ALA A 147 13.28 -9.58 -7.94
C ALA A 147 14.07 -10.33 -9.02
N THR A 148 13.59 -10.31 -10.26
CA THR A 148 14.37 -10.79 -11.41
C THR A 148 15.14 -9.67 -12.09
N PHE A 149 16.24 -10.00 -12.77
CA PHE A 149 16.95 -9.04 -13.63
C PHE A 149 16.05 -8.45 -14.72
N LYS A 150 15.12 -9.25 -15.26
CA LYS A 150 14.10 -8.76 -16.20
C LYS A 150 13.14 -7.75 -15.58
N GLN A 151 12.69 -7.97 -14.35
CA GLN A 151 11.88 -6.97 -13.64
C GLN A 151 12.67 -5.68 -13.41
N LYS A 152 13.97 -5.77 -13.10
CA LYS A 152 14.85 -4.60 -12.98
C LYS A 152 14.92 -3.80 -14.28
N GLU A 153 15.15 -4.47 -15.42
CA GLU A 153 15.21 -3.83 -16.73
C GLU A 153 13.89 -3.11 -17.08
N ILE A 154 12.75 -3.76 -16.83
CA ILE A 154 11.43 -3.16 -17.03
C ILE A 154 11.22 -1.95 -16.12
N ALA A 155 11.63 -2.03 -14.85
CA ALA A 155 11.55 -0.92 -13.92
C ALA A 155 12.39 0.28 -14.39
N GLU A 156 13.61 0.04 -14.85
CA GLU A 156 14.51 1.06 -15.40
C GLU A 156 13.90 1.76 -16.63
N LYS A 157 13.25 1.01 -17.54
CA LYS A 157 12.51 1.59 -18.68
C LYS A 157 11.36 2.49 -18.23
N ILE A 158 10.60 2.09 -17.20
CA ILE A 158 9.51 2.88 -16.63
C ILE A 158 10.05 4.16 -15.97
N VAL A 159 11.13 4.05 -15.19
CA VAL A 159 11.79 5.19 -14.53
C VAL A 159 12.27 6.20 -15.56
N GLU A 160 12.90 5.75 -16.64
CA GLU A 160 13.36 6.60 -17.73
C GLU A 160 12.17 7.29 -18.43
N SER A 161 11.07 6.56 -18.66
CA SER A 161 9.83 7.11 -19.21
C SER A 161 9.29 8.27 -18.36
N PHE A 162 9.20 8.09 -17.04
CA PHE A 162 8.79 9.15 -16.12
C PHE A 162 9.72 10.37 -16.15
N LYS A 163 11.04 10.15 -16.20
CA LYS A 163 12.04 11.23 -16.14
C LYS A 163 12.16 12.01 -17.45
N THR A 164 11.80 11.43 -18.59
CA THR A 164 12.03 12.05 -19.91
C THR A 164 10.76 12.44 -20.66
N ASN A 165 9.61 11.85 -20.35
CA ASN A 165 8.37 12.13 -21.05
C ASN A 165 7.84 13.55 -20.76
N GLU A 166 7.36 14.25 -21.79
CA GLU A 166 6.91 15.64 -21.71
C GLU A 166 5.82 15.91 -20.67
N PHE A 167 4.99 14.92 -20.34
CA PHE A 167 3.88 15.06 -19.40
C PHE A 167 4.29 14.87 -17.93
N THR A 168 5.45 14.26 -17.66
CA THR A 168 5.84 13.87 -16.29
C THR A 168 7.23 14.33 -15.87
N LYS A 169 8.14 14.59 -16.82
CA LYS A 169 9.53 15.00 -16.56
C LYS A 169 9.68 16.19 -15.61
N LEU A 170 8.74 17.14 -15.66
CA LEU A 170 8.75 18.34 -14.80
C LEU A 170 8.74 17.99 -13.30
N HIS A 171 8.18 16.83 -12.94
CA HIS A 171 8.14 16.33 -11.57
C HIS A 171 9.43 15.63 -11.12
N PHE A 172 10.44 15.52 -11.99
CA PHE A 172 11.74 14.93 -11.69
C PHE A 172 12.90 15.88 -12.00
N GLU A 173 12.68 16.90 -12.83
CA GLU A 173 13.64 17.97 -13.08
C GLU A 173 13.82 18.88 -11.85
N GLU A 174 15.04 19.40 -11.68
CA GLU A 174 15.36 20.42 -10.68
C GLU A 174 14.74 21.77 -11.08
N ARG A 175 14.08 22.44 -10.15
CA ARG A 175 13.44 23.75 -10.35
C ARG A 175 13.72 24.64 -9.15
N GLU A 176 14.12 25.88 -9.39
CA GLU A 176 14.60 26.81 -8.36
C GLU A 176 13.59 27.06 -7.23
N ASN A 177 12.30 27.12 -7.56
CA ASN A 177 11.22 27.40 -6.60
C ASN A 177 10.47 26.16 -6.10
N ILE A 178 10.93 24.95 -6.44
CA ILE A 178 10.24 23.70 -6.06
C ILE A 178 11.14 22.87 -5.17
N LEU A 179 10.74 22.71 -3.92
CA LEU A 179 11.33 21.75 -3.01
C LEU A 179 10.60 20.40 -3.17
N ARG A 180 11.34 19.33 -3.39
CA ARG A 180 10.79 17.99 -3.59
C ARG A 180 11.20 17.09 -2.44
N PHE A 181 10.21 16.45 -1.83
CA PHE A 181 10.39 15.53 -0.72
C PHE A 181 9.85 14.17 -1.13
N TYR A 182 10.58 13.12 -0.80
CA TYR A 182 10.21 11.74 -1.08
C TYR A 182 9.91 10.98 0.20
N GLN A 183 9.00 10.00 0.14
CA GLN A 183 8.64 9.14 1.28
C GLN A 183 8.28 9.97 2.52
N VAL A 184 7.39 10.96 2.34
CA VAL A 184 6.98 11.88 3.39
C VAL A 184 6.03 11.17 4.33
N GLU A 185 6.51 10.90 5.55
CA GLU A 185 5.71 10.36 6.63
C GLU A 185 4.85 11.48 7.23
N ILE A 186 3.61 11.14 7.56
CA ILE A 186 2.67 12.04 8.22
C ILE A 186 1.82 11.29 9.25
N TYR A 187 1.71 11.87 10.44
CA TYR A 187 1.00 11.32 11.59
C TYR A 187 0.01 12.36 12.11
N TYR A 188 -1.26 12.00 12.20
CA TYR A 188 -2.34 12.95 12.50
C TYR A 188 -3.54 12.25 13.15
N ASN A 189 -4.37 13.03 13.83
CA ASN A 189 -5.64 12.54 14.37
C ASN A 189 -6.81 12.97 13.49
N ALA A 190 -7.66 12.01 13.12
CA ALA A 190 -8.93 12.27 12.47
C ALA A 190 -10.04 12.36 13.51
N LEU A 191 -10.85 13.42 13.46
CA LEU A 191 -12.04 13.55 14.30
C LEU A 191 -13.22 12.83 13.64
N VAL A 192 -13.73 11.81 14.31
CA VAL A 192 -14.74 10.90 13.77
C VAL A 192 -15.89 10.77 14.76
N LYS A 193 -17.12 10.81 14.26
CA LYS A 193 -18.30 10.61 15.10
C LYS A 193 -18.47 9.11 15.34
N ASN A 194 -18.30 8.69 16.58
CA ASN A 194 -18.49 7.31 16.98
C ASN A 194 -19.98 6.90 16.80
N PRO A 195 -20.28 5.81 16.07
CA PRO A 195 -21.65 5.40 15.80
C PRO A 195 -22.39 4.78 17.00
N ILE A 196 -21.68 4.29 18.03
CA ILE A 196 -22.28 3.71 19.24
C ILE A 196 -22.41 4.76 20.34
N THR A 197 -21.33 5.48 20.64
CA THR A 197 -21.31 6.45 21.74
C THR A 197 -21.91 7.81 21.34
N ASN A 198 -22.05 8.07 20.04
CA ASN A 198 -22.49 9.33 19.44
C ASN A 198 -21.59 10.53 19.81
N ARG A 199 -20.39 10.28 20.34
CA ARG A 199 -19.36 11.28 20.65
C ARG A 199 -18.39 11.43 19.49
N THR A 200 -17.78 12.60 19.38
CA THR A 200 -16.63 12.78 18.49
C THR A 200 -15.40 12.23 19.18
N GLU A 201 -14.66 11.37 18.49
CA GLU A 201 -13.44 10.73 18.96
C GLU A 201 -12.28 10.99 18.00
N GLU A 202 -11.07 11.00 18.54
CA GLU A 202 -9.84 11.03 17.74
C GLU A 202 -9.43 9.61 17.37
N VAL A 203 -9.19 9.42 16.07
CA VAL A 203 -8.57 8.21 15.53
C VAL A 203 -7.18 8.58 15.02
N ALA A 204 -6.15 7.98 15.63
CA ALA A 204 -4.78 8.14 15.17
C ALA A 204 -4.61 7.50 13.78
N CYS A 205 -4.08 8.27 12.85
CA CYS A 205 -3.87 7.90 11.45
C CYS A 205 -2.43 8.17 11.05
N LYS A 206 -1.95 7.41 10.06
CA LYS A 206 -0.63 7.60 9.47
C LYS A 206 -0.64 7.45 7.96
N GLY A 207 0.31 8.11 7.29
CA GLY A 207 0.50 8.02 5.85
C GLY A 207 1.96 8.17 5.47
N MET A 208 2.34 7.59 4.32
CA MET A 208 3.63 7.78 3.69
C MET A 208 3.37 8.14 2.23
N LEU A 209 3.62 9.41 1.88
CA LEU A 209 3.42 9.94 0.54
C LEU A 209 4.69 9.70 -0.28
N ASP A 210 4.57 9.19 -1.50
CA ASP A 210 5.73 8.91 -2.35
C ASP A 210 6.51 10.18 -2.67
N MET A 211 5.79 11.27 -3.00
CA MET A 211 6.39 12.55 -3.33
C MET A 211 5.49 13.73 -2.92
N VAL A 212 6.12 14.79 -2.42
CA VAL A 212 5.47 16.09 -2.15
C VAL A 212 6.33 17.19 -2.78
N GLU A 213 5.76 17.93 -3.72
CA GLU A 213 6.37 19.16 -4.25
C GLU A 213 5.84 20.38 -3.50
N VAL A 214 6.73 21.23 -3.02
CA VAL A 214 6.41 22.48 -2.33
C VAL A 214 6.93 23.64 -3.17
N ASP A 215 6.00 24.42 -3.72
CA ASP A 215 6.31 25.64 -4.45
C ASP A 215 6.43 26.80 -3.47
N ILE A 216 7.67 27.24 -3.22
CA ILE A 216 7.96 28.29 -2.24
C ILE A 216 7.52 29.68 -2.73
N LEU A 217 7.39 29.88 -4.04
CA LEU A 217 6.99 31.16 -4.63
C LEU A 217 5.47 31.30 -4.61
N ASN A 218 4.76 30.30 -5.13
CA ASN A 218 3.30 30.32 -5.20
C ASN A 218 2.63 29.88 -3.89
N LYS A 219 3.41 29.40 -2.91
CA LYS A 219 2.95 28.83 -1.65
C LYS A 219 1.93 27.72 -1.89
N THR A 220 2.32 26.72 -2.69
CA THR A 220 1.47 25.56 -2.97
C THR A 220 2.16 24.25 -2.61
N ILE A 221 1.35 23.25 -2.26
CA ILE A 221 1.81 21.88 -1.96
C ILE A 221 1.11 20.95 -2.96
N LEU A 222 1.86 20.23 -3.77
CA LEU A 222 1.36 19.21 -4.68
C LEU A 222 1.72 17.82 -4.14
N PRO A 223 0.76 17.09 -3.56
CA PRO A 223 0.97 15.70 -3.21
C PRO A 223 0.90 14.81 -4.45
N ILE A 224 1.89 13.94 -4.60
CA ILE A 224 2.06 13.06 -5.74
C ILE A 224 2.28 11.62 -5.26
N ASP A 225 1.59 10.68 -5.89
CA ASP A 225 1.77 9.25 -5.66
C ASP A 225 2.07 8.56 -7.00
N ILE A 226 3.05 7.66 -6.99
CA ILE A 226 3.53 6.99 -8.19
C ILE A 226 2.82 5.65 -8.29
N LYS A 227 2.34 5.33 -9.50
CA LYS A 227 1.61 4.10 -9.75
C LYS A 227 2.09 3.44 -11.02
N THR A 228 2.28 2.13 -10.90
CA THR A 228 2.39 1.24 -12.05
C THR A 228 1.09 0.46 -12.24
N THR A 229 0.76 0.11 -13.48
CA THR A 229 -0.48 -0.62 -13.78
C THR A 229 -0.27 -1.68 -14.86
N GLY A 230 -0.80 -2.88 -14.66
CA GLY A 230 -0.85 -3.95 -15.68
C GLY A 230 -1.89 -3.71 -16.77
N LYS A 231 -2.24 -2.45 -17.06
CA LYS A 231 -3.21 -2.01 -18.07
C LYS A 231 -2.64 -0.78 -18.78
N PRO A 232 -3.04 -0.49 -20.02
CA PRO A 232 -2.70 0.77 -20.67
C PRO A 232 -3.04 1.98 -19.78
N THR A 233 -2.16 2.98 -19.72
CA THR A 233 -2.28 4.14 -18.81
C THR A 233 -3.60 4.90 -18.98
N ARG A 234 -4.14 4.98 -20.19
CA ARG A 234 -5.48 5.55 -20.48
C ARG A 234 -6.64 4.90 -19.74
N LEU A 235 -6.48 3.66 -19.25
CA LEU A 235 -7.48 2.92 -18.48
C LEU A 235 -7.28 3.07 -16.96
N PHE A 236 -6.37 3.93 -16.51
CA PHE A 236 -6.06 4.08 -15.09
C PHE A 236 -7.28 4.48 -14.26
N GLY A 237 -8.25 5.23 -14.81
CA GLY A 237 -9.50 5.54 -14.10
C GLY A 237 -10.28 4.30 -13.65
N GLU A 238 -10.15 3.16 -14.33
CA GLU A 238 -10.72 1.90 -13.85
C GLU A 238 -9.94 1.33 -12.66
N SER A 239 -8.61 1.40 -12.70
CA SER A 239 -7.73 0.96 -11.61
C SER A 239 -7.94 1.83 -10.37
N GLN A 240 -8.05 3.15 -10.54
CA GLN A 240 -8.36 4.12 -9.49
C GLN A 240 -9.64 3.73 -8.73
N LYS A 241 -10.72 3.41 -9.45
CA LYS A 241 -12.00 2.96 -8.85
C LYS A 241 -11.88 1.59 -8.21
N LYS A 242 -11.24 0.63 -8.90
CA LYS A 242 -11.09 -0.75 -8.42
C LYS A 242 -10.31 -0.84 -7.12
N TYR A 243 -9.22 -0.09 -6.99
CA TYR A 243 -8.30 -0.15 -5.84
C TYR A 243 -8.53 0.97 -4.81
N ARG A 244 -9.58 1.78 -5.04
CA ARG A 244 -9.98 2.90 -4.18
C ARG A 244 -8.82 3.85 -3.88
N TYR A 245 -8.16 4.32 -4.93
CA TYR A 245 -7.10 5.33 -4.79
C TYR A 245 -7.67 6.71 -4.42
N ASP A 246 -8.98 6.93 -4.59
CA ASP A 246 -9.70 8.06 -3.99
C ASP A 246 -9.55 8.12 -2.46
N ILE A 247 -9.62 6.98 -1.76
CA ILE A 247 -9.41 6.92 -0.31
C ILE A 247 -7.98 7.29 0.07
N GLN A 248 -7.01 6.83 -0.72
CA GLN A 248 -5.60 7.15 -0.50
C GLN A 248 -5.38 8.67 -0.63
N ALA A 249 -5.84 9.25 -1.73
CA ALA A 249 -5.76 10.69 -1.96
C ALA A 249 -6.46 11.48 -0.84
N ALA A 250 -7.68 11.09 -0.45
CA ALA A 250 -8.43 11.74 0.63
C ALA A 250 -7.70 11.70 1.98
N SER A 251 -7.20 10.53 2.39
CA SER A 251 -6.47 10.36 3.64
C SER A 251 -5.17 11.18 3.68
N TYR A 252 -4.40 11.18 2.59
CA TYR A 252 -3.16 11.94 2.50
C TYR A 252 -3.40 13.45 2.44
N THR A 253 -4.40 13.91 1.67
CA THR A 253 -4.78 15.33 1.66
C THR A 253 -5.26 15.78 3.04
N TYR A 254 -6.04 14.97 3.77
CA TYR A 254 -6.45 15.29 5.13
C TYR A 254 -5.27 15.43 6.08
N GLY A 255 -4.30 14.50 6.00
CA GLY A 255 -3.06 14.59 6.76
C GLY A 255 -2.33 15.90 6.51
N LEU A 256 -2.16 16.28 5.24
CA LEU A 256 -1.51 17.56 4.88
C LEU A 256 -2.29 18.77 5.38
N GLN A 257 -3.63 18.74 5.36
CA GLN A 257 -4.45 19.80 5.96
C GLN A 257 -4.18 19.93 7.46
N LYS A 258 -4.07 18.81 8.18
CA LYS A 258 -3.70 18.79 9.60
C LYS A 258 -2.29 19.32 9.83
N LEU A 259 -1.34 19.00 8.96
CA LEU A 259 0.03 19.53 9.05
C LEU A 259 0.07 21.06 8.90
N ILE A 260 -0.65 21.59 7.90
CA ILE A 260 -0.78 23.05 7.70
C ILE A 260 -1.43 23.73 8.92
N ALA A 261 -2.41 23.08 9.54
CA ALA A 261 -3.06 23.57 10.75
C ALA A 261 -2.18 23.48 12.02
N GLY A 262 -1.03 22.82 11.96
CA GLY A 262 -0.17 22.55 13.13
C GLY A 262 -0.69 21.44 14.04
N GLU A 263 -1.53 20.54 13.50
CA GLU A 263 -2.21 19.44 14.19
C GLU A 263 -1.68 18.05 13.77
N ALA A 264 -0.55 18.01 13.06
CA ALA A 264 0.09 16.77 12.61
C ALA A 264 1.61 16.86 12.72
N GLU A 265 2.24 15.70 12.86
CA GLU A 265 3.69 15.54 12.75
C GLU A 265 4.06 15.00 11.36
N SER A 266 5.18 15.46 10.81
CA SER A 266 5.67 14.98 9.52
C SER A 266 7.19 15.06 9.43
N THR A 267 7.77 14.28 8.51
CA THR A 267 9.16 14.45 8.07
C THR A 267 9.33 15.67 7.15
N LEU A 268 8.24 16.24 6.63
CA LEU A 268 8.21 17.53 5.94
C LEU A 268 8.40 18.66 6.96
N LYS A 269 9.65 18.92 7.37
CA LYS A 269 10.02 19.91 8.40
C LYS A 269 9.99 21.35 7.86
N LEU A 270 8.84 21.80 7.36
CA LEU A 270 8.61 23.15 6.84
C LEU A 270 7.44 23.84 7.57
N ASP A 271 7.47 25.18 7.65
CA ASP A 271 6.30 25.97 8.05
C ASP A 271 5.39 26.18 6.83
N LEU A 272 4.20 25.58 6.88
CA LEU A 272 3.28 25.48 5.76
C LEU A 272 1.96 26.22 5.96
N LYS A 273 1.84 27.05 7.02
CA LYS A 273 0.56 27.68 7.42
C LYS A 273 -0.13 28.50 6.33
N GLU A 274 0.65 29.07 5.41
CA GLU A 274 0.14 29.92 4.32
C GLU A 274 0.04 29.18 2.97
N TYR A 275 0.29 27.87 2.95
CA TYR A 275 0.32 27.09 1.73
C TYR A 275 -1.05 26.54 1.37
N THR A 276 -1.33 26.45 0.07
CA THR A 276 -2.53 25.81 -0.46
C THR A 276 -2.20 24.43 -1.03
N ILE A 277 -2.96 23.41 -0.65
CA ILE A 277 -2.82 22.07 -1.21
C ILE A 277 -3.49 22.02 -2.59
N LEU A 278 -2.72 21.68 -3.62
CA LEU A 278 -3.22 21.44 -4.97
C LEU A 278 -3.88 20.07 -5.08
N PRO A 279 -4.72 19.84 -6.11
CA PRO A 279 -5.35 18.55 -6.32
C PRO A 279 -4.33 17.41 -6.39
N PHE A 280 -4.62 16.33 -5.67
CA PHE A 280 -3.77 15.16 -5.59
C PHE A 280 -3.48 14.56 -6.97
N LEU A 281 -2.22 14.23 -7.23
CA LEU A 281 -1.77 13.75 -8.55
C LEU A 281 -1.26 12.30 -8.44
N PHE A 282 -1.74 11.44 -9.33
CA PHE A 282 -1.12 10.14 -9.56
C PHE A 282 -0.26 10.23 -10.82
N LEU A 283 1.03 9.89 -10.71
CA LEU A 283 1.88 9.69 -11.88
C LEU A 283 1.84 8.21 -12.24
N VAL A 284 1.31 7.89 -13.42
CA VAL A 284 0.95 6.53 -13.78
C VAL A 284 1.71 6.06 -15.00
N GLU A 285 2.32 4.87 -14.95
CA GLU A 285 2.87 4.20 -16.12
C GLU A 285 2.42 2.74 -16.19
N THR A 286 2.36 2.19 -17.40
CA THR A 286 2.02 0.78 -17.63
C THR A 286 3.21 -0.13 -17.40
N THR A 287 2.97 -1.33 -16.88
CA THR A 287 3.97 -2.41 -16.81
C THR A 287 3.95 -3.30 -18.05
N ILE A 288 3.09 -3.01 -19.02
CA ILE A 288 3.02 -3.70 -20.31
C ILE A 288 4.16 -3.18 -21.18
N GLU A 289 5.19 -4.00 -21.40
CA GLU A 289 6.48 -3.58 -21.97
C GLU A 289 6.36 -2.84 -23.30
N GLU A 290 5.50 -3.34 -24.21
CA GLU A 290 5.27 -2.72 -25.52
C GLU A 290 4.57 -1.35 -25.47
N ASN A 291 4.04 -0.96 -24.31
CA ASN A 291 3.34 0.31 -24.10
C ASN A 291 4.06 1.26 -23.12
N ILE A 292 5.21 0.87 -22.57
CA ILE A 292 6.04 1.77 -21.74
C ILE A 292 6.47 2.98 -22.59
N GLY A 293 6.47 4.17 -22.00
CA GLY A 293 6.70 5.43 -22.73
C GLY A 293 5.46 6.30 -22.84
N THR A 294 4.36 5.91 -22.18
CA THR A 294 3.07 6.62 -22.21
C THR A 294 2.59 7.02 -20.80
N PRO A 295 3.46 7.61 -19.96
CA PRO A 295 3.10 7.93 -18.59
C PRO A 295 2.06 9.04 -18.59
N LEU A 296 1.12 8.96 -17.65
CA LEU A 296 -0.01 9.86 -17.55
C LEU A 296 -0.08 10.50 -16.16
N PRO A 297 -0.03 11.84 -16.07
CA PRO A 297 -0.44 12.54 -14.86
C PRO A 297 -1.97 12.47 -14.72
N TYR A 298 -2.46 11.74 -13.73
CA TYR A 298 -3.87 11.62 -13.41
C TYR A 298 -4.21 12.49 -12.20
N LYS A 299 -4.79 13.67 -12.47
CA LYS A 299 -5.22 14.61 -11.43
C LYS A 299 -6.58 14.21 -10.86
N MET A 300 -6.66 14.10 -9.54
CA MET A 300 -7.92 13.83 -8.84
C MET A 300 -8.90 14.99 -9.04
N SER A 301 -10.13 14.66 -9.46
CA SER A 301 -11.22 15.62 -9.52
C SER A 301 -11.78 15.89 -8.12
N GLU A 302 -12.43 17.03 -7.91
CA GLU A 302 -13.14 17.29 -6.65
C GLU A 302 -14.19 16.23 -6.35
N ALA A 303 -14.90 15.74 -7.38
CA ALA A 303 -15.89 14.69 -7.24
C ALA A 303 -15.27 13.36 -6.76
N ASP A 304 -14.14 12.96 -7.33
CA ASP A 304 -13.44 11.74 -6.89
C ASP A 304 -12.84 11.91 -5.49
N MET A 305 -12.36 13.11 -5.14
CA MET A 305 -11.91 13.42 -3.77
C MET A 305 -13.05 13.31 -2.76
N LEU A 306 -14.24 13.86 -3.07
CA LEU A 306 -15.42 13.72 -2.23
C LEU A 306 -15.86 12.25 -2.09
N CYS A 307 -15.76 11.45 -3.15
CA CYS A 307 -15.97 10.00 -3.09
C CYS A 307 -14.95 9.32 -2.18
N GLY A 308 -13.70 9.76 -2.21
CA GLY A 308 -12.64 9.30 -1.31
C GLY A 308 -12.97 9.58 0.15
N TYR A 309 -13.39 10.80 0.48
CA TYR A 309 -13.76 11.18 1.85
C TYR A 309 -15.01 10.47 2.37
N TYR A 310 -16.08 10.50 1.58
CA TYR A 310 -17.44 10.20 2.05
C TYR A 310 -18.08 8.95 1.42
N GLY A 311 -17.45 8.39 0.39
CA GLY A 311 -17.95 7.22 -0.33
C GLY A 311 -18.79 7.59 -1.54
N THR A 312 -19.18 6.59 -2.32
CA THR A 312 -20.00 6.77 -3.52
C THR A 312 -21.46 6.47 -3.21
N ASN A 313 -22.35 7.45 -3.37
CA ASN A 313 -23.72 7.11 -3.72
C ASN A 313 -23.69 6.72 -5.20
N SER A 314 -23.79 5.44 -5.53
CA SER A 314 -24.11 5.10 -6.91
C SER A 314 -25.41 5.83 -7.26
N PHE A 315 -25.43 6.60 -8.34
CA PHE A 315 -26.68 6.96 -8.99
C PHE A 315 -27.21 5.70 -9.72
N PRO A 316 -28.31 5.07 -9.27
CA PRO A 316 -29.19 4.38 -10.21
C PRO A 316 -30.58 5.01 -10.18
N LYS A 317 -31.13 5.23 -11.38
CA LYS A 317 -32.40 5.93 -11.62
C LYS A 317 -33.66 5.27 -11.06
N ASN A 318 -33.62 4.10 -10.40
CA ASN A 318 -34.84 3.33 -10.05
C ASN A 318 -34.68 2.41 -8.82
N VAL A 319 -34.45 2.95 -7.62
CA VAL A 319 -34.69 2.19 -6.36
C VAL A 319 -35.52 3.06 -5.41
N PRO A 320 -36.59 2.53 -4.76
CA PRO A 320 -37.49 3.33 -3.94
C PRO A 320 -36.76 3.91 -2.72
N ALA A 321 -36.97 5.21 -2.48
CA ALA A 321 -36.41 5.92 -1.34
C ALA A 321 -36.96 5.35 -0.01
N ILE A 322 -36.06 5.13 0.96
CA ILE A 322 -36.45 4.90 2.35
C ILE A 322 -36.25 6.23 3.09
N TYR A 323 -37.33 6.71 3.73
CA TYR A 323 -37.36 7.97 4.45
C TYR A 323 -37.20 7.76 5.95
N SER A 324 -36.33 8.54 6.59
CA SER A 324 -36.34 8.76 8.03
C SER A 324 -36.19 10.26 8.29
N ASN A 325 -37.12 10.86 9.03
CA ASN A 325 -37.16 12.28 9.38
C ASN A 325 -37.07 13.29 8.21
N GLY A 326 -37.58 12.90 7.03
CA GLY A 326 -37.66 13.80 5.88
C GLY A 326 -36.34 14.08 5.15
N VAL A 327 -35.24 13.39 5.51
CA VAL A 327 -33.95 13.48 4.83
C VAL A 327 -33.63 12.15 4.16
N MET A 328 -33.25 12.20 2.87
CA MET A 328 -32.79 11.01 2.13
C MET A 328 -31.49 10.48 2.75
N LEU A 329 -31.50 9.23 3.21
CA LEU A 329 -30.26 8.50 3.51
C LEU A 329 -29.99 7.52 2.36
N GLN A 330 -29.22 7.95 1.36
CA GLN A 330 -28.62 7.02 0.41
C GLN A 330 -27.51 6.26 1.12
N ILE A 331 -27.55 4.92 1.07
CA ILE A 331 -26.43 4.08 1.50
C ILE A 331 -25.32 4.29 0.47
N PRO A 332 -24.09 4.67 0.88
CA PRO A 332 -22.96 4.67 -0.03
C PRO A 332 -22.77 3.25 -0.57
N ALA A 333 -22.84 3.08 -1.89
CA ALA A 333 -22.52 1.84 -2.59
C ALA A 333 -21.08 1.38 -2.33
N SER A 334 -20.20 2.31 -1.95
CA SER A 334 -18.88 2.02 -1.41
C SER A 334 -18.54 3.04 -0.31
N PRO A 335 -18.01 2.61 0.86
CA PRO A 335 -17.69 3.52 1.97
C PRO A 335 -16.53 4.46 1.63
N GLY A 336 -16.57 5.68 2.14
CA GLY A 336 -15.44 6.63 2.11
C GLY A 336 -14.47 6.39 3.25
N TRP A 337 -13.38 7.15 3.25
CA TRP A 337 -12.36 7.09 4.30
C TRP A 337 -12.94 7.36 5.70
N PHE A 338 -13.75 8.42 5.88
CA PHE A 338 -14.40 8.68 7.17
C PHE A 338 -15.35 7.56 7.58
N THR A 339 -16.12 7.02 6.64
CA THR A 339 -17.02 5.89 6.92
C THR A 339 -16.27 4.66 7.41
N LEU A 340 -15.07 4.41 6.89
CA LEU A 340 -14.26 3.29 7.37
C LEU A 340 -13.67 3.54 8.76
N LEU A 341 -13.33 4.79 9.09
CA LEU A 341 -12.93 5.13 10.45
C LEU A 341 -14.09 4.93 11.44
N GLU A 342 -15.32 5.25 11.04
CA GLU A 342 -16.52 4.93 11.83
C GLU A 342 -16.70 3.42 12.00
N GLN A 343 -16.49 2.63 10.93
CA GLN A 343 -16.52 1.16 11.00
C GLN A 343 -15.46 0.63 11.96
N TYR A 344 -14.24 1.17 11.90
CA TYR A 344 -13.17 0.83 12.82
C TYR A 344 -13.57 1.06 14.28
N LEU A 345 -14.11 2.24 14.62
CA LEU A 345 -14.59 2.54 15.97
C LEU A 345 -15.69 1.58 16.41
N TRP A 346 -16.65 1.30 15.54
CA TRP A 346 -17.74 0.36 15.81
C TRP A 346 -17.22 -1.04 16.13
N HIS A 347 -16.26 -1.55 15.34
CA HIS A 347 -15.66 -2.86 15.55
C HIS A 347 -14.86 -2.94 16.85
N ARG A 348 -14.10 -1.90 17.16
CA ARG A 348 -13.32 -1.80 18.39
C ARG A 348 -14.20 -1.90 19.64
N GLU A 349 -15.43 -1.41 19.57
CA GLU A 349 -16.36 -1.38 20.70
C GLU A 349 -17.29 -2.59 20.81
N THR A 350 -17.66 -3.17 19.67
CA THR A 350 -18.61 -4.28 19.63
C THR A 350 -17.96 -5.66 19.58
N GLU A 351 -16.68 -5.72 19.20
CA GLU A 351 -15.94 -6.96 18.94
C GLU A 351 -16.63 -7.91 17.93
N VAL A 352 -17.49 -7.37 17.06
CA VAL A 352 -18.17 -8.13 16.01
C VAL A 352 -17.42 -8.00 14.71
N PHE A 353 -17.00 -9.12 14.12
CA PHE A 353 -16.23 -9.14 12.86
C PHE A 353 -16.91 -9.91 11.73
N ASN A 354 -17.95 -10.69 12.04
CA ASN A 354 -18.67 -11.51 11.08
C ASN A 354 -19.91 -10.77 10.56
N TYR A 355 -19.70 -9.88 9.60
CA TYR A 355 -20.80 -9.22 8.90
C TYR A 355 -20.43 -8.89 7.45
N THR A 356 -21.43 -8.62 6.63
CA THR A 356 -21.32 -7.95 5.34
C THR A 356 -21.44 -6.43 5.51
N PRO A 357 -20.80 -5.60 4.67
CA PRO A 357 -20.93 -4.15 4.76
C PRO A 357 -22.39 -3.65 4.85
N LYS A 358 -23.32 -4.38 4.22
CA LYS A 358 -24.76 -4.11 4.28
C LYS A 358 -25.34 -4.36 5.68
N GLU A 359 -24.97 -5.45 6.33
CA GLU A 359 -25.38 -5.77 7.72
C GLU A 359 -24.84 -4.72 8.69
N TRP A 360 -23.62 -4.21 8.52
CA TRP A 360 -23.11 -3.12 9.34
C TRP A 360 -23.98 -1.86 9.28
N TYR A 361 -24.40 -1.43 8.08
CA TYR A 361 -25.28 -0.28 7.95
C TYR A 361 -26.64 -0.50 8.64
N GLN A 362 -27.17 -1.72 8.57
CA GLN A 362 -28.41 -2.09 9.26
C GLN A 362 -28.22 -2.06 10.79
N LEU A 363 -27.13 -2.63 11.29
CA LEU A 363 -26.79 -2.62 12.72
C LEU A 363 -26.55 -1.20 13.26
N LYS A 364 -25.90 -0.33 12.47
CA LYS A 364 -25.70 1.09 12.77
C LYS A 364 -27.02 1.85 12.93
N GLN A 365 -28.01 1.62 12.07
CA GLN A 365 -29.30 2.34 12.10
C GLN A 365 -30.18 1.94 13.29
N HIS A 366 -30.07 0.71 13.77
CA HIS A 366 -30.92 0.21 14.85
C HIS A 366 -30.39 0.48 16.26
N GLY A 367 -29.23 1.15 16.39
CA GLY A 367 -28.65 1.45 17.71
C GLY A 367 -28.51 0.20 18.58
N ALA A 368 -28.26 -0.95 17.95
CA ALA A 368 -28.35 -2.23 18.62
C ALA A 368 -27.21 -2.35 19.64
N ILE A 369 -27.55 -2.12 20.90
CA ILE A 369 -26.82 -2.60 22.06
C ILE A 369 -26.76 -4.13 21.91
N ILE A 370 -25.63 -4.64 21.47
CA ILE A 370 -25.35 -6.08 21.44
C ILE A 370 -25.14 -6.50 22.90
N SER A 371 -26.24 -6.84 23.58
CA SER A 371 -26.18 -7.47 24.91
C SER A 371 -27.04 -8.73 25.00
N SER A 372 -27.59 -9.27 23.91
CA SER A 372 -28.52 -10.41 24.04
C SER A 372 -28.69 -11.35 22.85
N ILE A 373 -27.82 -11.38 21.84
CA ILE A 373 -28.02 -12.30 20.68
C ILE A 373 -27.16 -13.58 20.73
N TRP A 374 -26.38 -13.79 21.80
CA TRP A 374 -25.77 -15.11 22.04
C TRP A 374 -25.99 -15.51 23.51
N ASN A 375 -27.17 -16.08 23.76
CA ASN A 375 -27.40 -17.09 24.81
C ASN A 375 -27.86 -18.37 24.12
#